data_AF-F3C2V8-F1
#
_entry.id   AF-F3C2V8-F1
#
_cell.length_a   1.000
_cell.length_b   1.000
_cell.length_c   1.000
_cell.angle_alpha   90.00
_cell.angle_beta   90.00
_cell.angle_gamma   90.00
#
_symmetry.space_group_name_H-M   'P 1'
#
loop_
_entity.id
_entity.type
_entity.pdbx_description
1 polymer ?
#
loop_
_entity_poly.entity_id
_entity_poly.type
_entity_poly.pdbx_seq_one_letter_code
_entity_poly.pdbx_strand_id
1 'polypeptide(L)'
;RLSDTCRPLLRGEVTLELRRDLKPQTTSKSSSGSPASQLVRGEEREQWEALRALRRKLAEEHAVPPYVIFPDSTLLEMLRSKPGSMAEMARVGGVGARKLERYGEAFLEVLSGKAEAPRVVADVRHELISLARAGMTPTQIAGQLQCSEKNVYTLLAEAIGKQQLSIEQALDLPEDLLGEVQDAFLDGEGELPPVSAIAEQFAGRVPEGVLYCVRAALQSEFEVLQRATKRHRPALA
;
A
#
# COMPACT_ATOMS: atom_id res chain seq x y z
N ARG A 1 -25.22 -21.06 -37.76
CA ARG A 1 -26.59 -21.58 -37.96
C ARG A 1 -27.33 -21.42 -36.64
N LEU A 2 -28.44 -20.70 -36.62
CA LEU A 2 -29.29 -20.55 -35.43
C LEU A 2 -30.15 -21.79 -35.29
N SER A 3 -30.21 -22.38 -34.10
CA SER A 3 -31.12 -23.50 -33.81
C SER A 3 -32.56 -22.98 -33.63
N ASP A 4 -33.56 -23.83 -33.87
CA ASP A 4 -34.98 -23.43 -33.75
C ASP A 4 -35.36 -22.95 -32.34
N THR A 5 -34.58 -23.34 -31.34
CA THR A 5 -34.67 -22.88 -29.94
C THR A 5 -34.35 -21.39 -29.74
N CYS A 6 -33.70 -20.72 -30.70
CA CYS A 6 -33.36 -19.29 -30.59
C CYS A 6 -34.55 -18.36 -30.94
N ARG A 7 -35.56 -18.84 -31.66
CA ARG A 7 -36.66 -18.00 -32.19
C ARG A 7 -37.57 -17.38 -31.12
N PRO A 8 -37.92 -18.05 -30.01
CA PRO A 8 -38.72 -17.44 -28.93
C PRO A 8 -37.94 -16.38 -28.16
N LEU A 9 -36.63 -16.60 -27.96
CA LEU A 9 -35.74 -15.64 -27.30
C LEU A 9 -35.61 -14.34 -28.10
N LEU A 10 -35.41 -14.44 -29.42
CA LEU A 10 -35.27 -13.26 -30.29
C LEU A 10 -36.58 -12.49 -30.51
N ARG A 11 -37.73 -13.14 -30.34
CA ARG A 11 -39.06 -12.51 -30.40
C ARG A 11 -39.51 -11.90 -29.07
N GLY A 12 -38.70 -12.02 -28.01
CA GLY A 12 -39.01 -11.48 -26.69
C GLY A 12 -40.06 -12.29 -25.91
N GLU A 13 -40.37 -13.51 -26.34
CA GLU A 13 -41.32 -14.40 -25.68
C GLU A 13 -40.73 -15.08 -24.43
N VAL A 14 -39.40 -15.02 -24.29
CA VAL A 14 -38.65 -15.60 -23.16
C VAL A 14 -37.70 -14.55 -22.59
N THR A 15 -37.85 -14.25 -21.31
CA THR A 15 -36.97 -13.33 -20.57
C THR A 15 -35.73 -14.06 -20.07
N LEU A 16 -34.54 -13.56 -20.41
CA LEU A 16 -33.27 -14.05 -19.88
C LEU A 16 -32.82 -13.16 -18.73
N GLU A 17 -32.64 -13.75 -17.56
CA GLU A 17 -31.92 -13.10 -16.46
C GLU A 17 -30.46 -13.55 -16.48
N LEU A 18 -29.56 -12.60 -16.74
CA LEU A 18 -28.12 -12.84 -16.69
C LEU A 18 -27.62 -12.58 -15.26
N ARG A 19 -26.85 -13.51 -14.71
CA ARG A 19 -26.12 -13.27 -13.47
C ARG A 19 -25.20 -12.07 -13.68
N ARG A 20 -25.30 -11.05 -12.81
CA ARG A 20 -24.31 -9.97 -12.77
C ARG A 20 -22.99 -10.54 -12.29
N ASP A 21 -21.95 -10.42 -13.11
CA ASP A 21 -20.59 -10.62 -12.64
C ASP A 21 -20.28 -9.53 -11.60
N LEU A 22 -19.92 -9.96 -10.40
CA LEU A 22 -19.36 -9.07 -9.39
C LEU A 22 -18.06 -8.51 -9.98
N LYS A 23 -18.02 -7.20 -10.27
CA LYS A 23 -16.75 -6.52 -10.55
C LYS A 23 -15.76 -6.95 -9.46
N PRO A 24 -14.53 -7.41 -9.81
CA PRO A 24 -13.55 -7.75 -8.81
C PRO A 24 -13.37 -6.51 -7.93
N GLN A 25 -13.87 -6.62 -6.70
CA GLN A 25 -13.68 -5.62 -5.68
C GLN A 25 -12.16 -5.51 -5.54
N THR A 26 -11.60 -4.43 -6.06
CA THR A 26 -10.26 -4.00 -5.70
C THR A 26 -10.33 -3.65 -4.23
N THR A 27 -10.25 -4.69 -3.39
CA THR A 27 -10.11 -4.50 -1.96
C THR A 27 -8.77 -3.83 -1.79
N SER A 28 -8.82 -2.51 -1.60
CA SER A 28 -7.78 -1.72 -0.97
C SER A 28 -7.65 -2.23 0.46
N LYS A 29 -7.09 -3.43 0.61
CA LYS A 29 -6.62 -3.89 1.91
C LYS A 29 -5.39 -3.07 2.21
N SER A 30 -5.58 -2.20 3.19
CA SER A 30 -4.57 -1.70 4.09
C SER A 30 -3.38 -2.63 4.21
N SER A 31 -2.20 -2.04 4.20
CA SER A 31 -0.86 -2.61 4.30
C SER A 31 -0.59 -3.33 5.63
N SER A 32 -1.47 -4.22 6.10
CA SER A 32 -1.04 -5.30 6.98
C SER A 32 -0.32 -6.32 6.09
N GLY A 33 0.97 -6.52 6.36
CA GLY A 33 1.86 -7.31 5.51
C GLY A 33 1.25 -8.68 5.18
N SER A 34 1.48 -9.17 3.96
CA SER A 34 0.99 -10.49 3.55
C SER A 34 1.48 -11.56 4.54
N PRO A 35 0.75 -12.67 4.75
CA PRO A 35 1.20 -13.75 5.63
C PRO A 35 2.64 -14.22 5.32
N ALA A 36 3.06 -14.12 4.06
CA ALA A 36 4.43 -14.42 3.63
C ALA A 36 5.46 -13.44 4.20
N SER A 37 5.15 -12.15 4.32
CA SER A 37 6.05 -11.14 4.89
C SER A 37 6.37 -11.37 6.37
N GLN A 38 5.50 -12.07 7.11
CA GLN A 38 5.73 -12.43 8.51
C GLN A 38 6.73 -13.59 8.66
N LEU A 39 6.95 -14.36 7.59
CA LEU A 39 7.83 -15.54 7.58
C LEU A 39 9.27 -15.22 7.13
N VAL A 40 9.55 -13.95 6.80
CA VAL A 40 10.86 -13.48 6.31
C VAL A 40 11.75 -13.10 7.49
N ARG A 41 12.99 -13.60 7.51
CA ARG A 41 13.96 -13.29 8.58
C ARG A 41 14.48 -11.87 8.46
N GLY A 42 15.05 -11.35 9.57
CA GLY A 42 15.72 -10.03 9.63
C GLY A 42 16.62 -9.73 8.44
N GLU A 43 17.61 -10.61 8.24
CA GLU A 43 18.61 -10.56 7.18
C GLU A 43 18.07 -10.74 5.75
N GLU A 44 16.85 -11.28 5.59
CA GLU A 44 16.26 -11.58 4.29
C GLU A 44 15.30 -10.49 3.80
N ARG A 45 14.98 -9.50 4.66
CA ARG A 45 13.98 -8.46 4.37
C ARG A 45 14.35 -7.60 3.17
N GLU A 46 15.62 -7.27 3.04
CA GLU A 46 16.11 -6.46 1.92
C GLU A 46 15.89 -7.17 0.58
N GLN A 47 16.34 -8.42 0.47
CA GLN A 47 16.13 -9.25 -0.72
C GLN A 47 14.64 -9.51 -0.99
N TRP A 48 13.83 -9.74 0.05
CA TRP A 48 12.38 -9.90 -0.08
C TRP A 48 11.70 -8.68 -0.71
N GLU A 49 12.03 -7.48 -0.22
CA GLU A 49 11.48 -6.24 -0.78
C GLU A 49 11.99 -5.98 -2.19
N ALA A 50 13.26 -6.29 -2.50
CA ALA A 50 13.79 -6.18 -3.86
C ALA A 50 13.03 -7.08 -4.86
N LEU A 51 12.76 -8.34 -4.49
CA LEU A 51 11.96 -9.27 -5.29
C LEU A 51 10.52 -8.75 -5.50
N ARG A 52 9.93 -8.18 -4.45
CA ARG A 52 8.58 -7.58 -4.53
C ARG A 52 8.54 -6.34 -5.42
N ALA A 53 9.57 -5.50 -5.35
CA ALA A 53 9.69 -4.31 -6.17
C ALA A 53 9.84 -4.67 -7.65
N LEU A 54 10.73 -5.62 -7.97
CA LEU A 54 10.85 -6.16 -9.33
C LEU A 54 9.53 -6.73 -9.83
N ARG A 55 8.85 -7.55 -8.99
CA ARG A 55 7.56 -8.12 -9.35
C ARG A 55 6.53 -7.05 -9.67
N ARG A 56 6.47 -5.97 -8.89
CA ARG A 56 5.56 -4.86 -9.11
C ARG A 56 5.87 -4.14 -10.43
N LYS A 57 7.13 -3.82 -10.68
CA LYS A 57 7.58 -3.18 -11.92
C LYS A 57 7.17 -3.99 -13.16
N LEU A 58 7.48 -5.29 -13.17
CA LEU A 58 7.10 -6.19 -14.28
C LEU A 58 5.58 -6.31 -14.44
N ALA A 59 4.83 -6.26 -13.34
CA ALA A 59 3.38 -6.32 -13.38
C ALA A 59 2.76 -5.05 -13.97
N GLU A 60 3.31 -3.88 -13.63
CA GLU A 60 2.94 -2.59 -14.21
C GLU A 60 3.25 -2.54 -15.72
N GLU A 61 4.45 -2.98 -16.14
CA GLU A 61 4.86 -3.07 -17.55
C GLU A 61 3.93 -3.96 -18.38
N HIS A 62 3.43 -5.04 -17.78
CA HIS A 62 2.50 -5.97 -18.44
C HIS A 62 1.02 -5.68 -18.16
N ALA A 63 0.69 -4.61 -17.45
CA ALA A 63 -0.67 -4.23 -17.03
C ALA A 63 -1.45 -5.39 -16.36
N VAL A 64 -0.77 -6.18 -15.55
CA VAL A 64 -1.35 -7.31 -14.79
C VAL A 64 -1.16 -7.10 -13.29
N PRO A 65 -1.98 -7.71 -12.42
CA PRO A 65 -1.71 -7.69 -10.99
C PRO A 65 -0.38 -8.39 -10.62
N PRO A 66 0.37 -7.90 -9.60
CA PRO A 66 1.68 -8.46 -9.25
C PRO A 66 1.72 -9.97 -8.97
N TYR A 67 0.69 -10.50 -8.32
CA TYR A 67 0.61 -11.93 -8.00
C TYR A 67 0.56 -12.84 -9.25
N VAL A 68 0.21 -12.29 -10.43
CA VAL A 68 0.19 -13.03 -11.70
C VAL A 68 1.60 -13.35 -12.19
N ILE A 69 2.57 -12.45 -11.93
CA ILE A 69 3.98 -12.68 -12.24
C ILE A 69 4.48 -13.86 -11.41
N PHE A 70 4.51 -13.72 -10.08
CA PHE A 70 4.76 -14.81 -9.13
C PHE A 70 3.93 -14.60 -7.85
N PRO A 71 3.31 -15.65 -7.29
CA PRO A 71 2.67 -15.53 -5.98
C PRO A 71 3.72 -15.37 -4.87
N ASP A 72 3.30 -14.85 -3.72
CA ASP A 72 4.19 -14.62 -2.57
C ASP A 72 4.89 -15.90 -2.09
N SER A 73 4.23 -17.06 -2.20
CA SER A 73 4.82 -18.36 -1.85
C SER A 73 6.05 -18.69 -2.71
N THR A 74 5.97 -18.42 -4.02
CA THR A 74 7.08 -18.63 -4.94
C THR A 74 8.22 -17.67 -4.65
N LEU A 75 7.95 -16.39 -4.35
CA LEU A 75 8.99 -15.44 -3.95
C LEU A 75 9.71 -15.89 -2.67
N LEU A 76 8.96 -16.42 -1.70
CA LEU A 76 9.52 -16.90 -0.44
C LEU A 76 10.39 -18.14 -0.67
N GLU A 77 9.99 -19.01 -1.59
CA GLU A 77 10.77 -20.18 -1.99
C GLU A 77 12.04 -19.79 -2.75
N MET A 78 11.97 -18.81 -3.67
CA MET A 78 13.15 -18.24 -4.33
C MET A 78 14.14 -17.66 -3.31
N LEU A 79 13.64 -16.94 -2.31
CA LEU A 79 14.47 -16.33 -1.25
C LEU A 79 15.19 -17.39 -0.40
N ARG A 80 14.54 -18.52 -0.13
CA ARG A 80 15.09 -19.63 0.64
C ARG A 80 16.05 -20.50 -0.16
N SER A 81 15.69 -20.81 -1.41
CA SER A 81 16.48 -21.70 -2.28
C SER A 81 17.64 -20.99 -2.97
N LYS A 82 17.57 -19.65 -3.10
CA LYS A 82 18.59 -18.78 -3.71
C LYS A 82 19.13 -19.35 -5.04
N PRO A 83 18.26 -19.58 -6.04
CA PRO A 83 18.70 -20.12 -7.32
C PRO A 83 19.70 -19.16 -7.97
N GLY A 84 20.84 -19.70 -8.41
CA GLY A 84 21.90 -18.98 -9.11
C GLY A 84 21.89 -19.20 -10.62
N SER A 85 20.99 -20.05 -11.13
CA SER A 85 20.86 -20.33 -12.56
C SER A 85 19.41 -20.58 -12.98
N MET A 86 19.14 -20.47 -14.29
CA MET A 86 17.83 -20.76 -14.88
C MET A 86 17.35 -22.18 -14.57
N ALA A 87 18.27 -23.15 -14.55
CA ALA A 87 17.95 -24.54 -14.21
C ALA A 87 17.54 -24.70 -12.75
N GLU A 88 18.19 -23.98 -11.83
CA GLU A 88 17.82 -23.97 -10.42
C GLU A 88 16.50 -23.27 -10.19
N MET A 89 16.27 -22.17 -10.90
CA MET A 89 15.03 -21.42 -10.83
C MET A 89 13.83 -22.21 -11.35
N ALA A 90 14.02 -23.08 -12.35
CA ALA A 90 13.00 -23.99 -12.85
C ALA A 90 12.51 -25.00 -11.79
N ARG A 91 13.32 -25.27 -10.76
CA ARG A 91 12.96 -26.20 -9.67
C ARG A 91 12.13 -25.53 -8.57
N VAL A 92 11.98 -24.21 -8.60
CA VAL A 92 11.19 -23.48 -7.60
C VAL A 92 9.69 -23.66 -7.86
N GLY A 93 8.95 -24.03 -6.82
CA GLY A 93 7.51 -24.22 -6.84
C GLY A 93 6.75 -22.99 -7.37
N GLY A 94 6.01 -23.17 -8.47
CA GLY A 94 5.24 -22.11 -9.13
C GLY A 94 5.97 -21.35 -10.25
N VAL A 95 7.22 -21.73 -10.55
CA VAL A 95 7.96 -21.26 -11.73
C VAL A 95 7.73 -22.22 -12.90
N GLY A 96 6.72 -21.91 -13.74
CA GLY A 96 6.50 -22.64 -14.99
C GLY A 96 7.44 -22.18 -16.11
N ALA A 97 7.64 -23.04 -17.12
CA ALA A 97 8.56 -22.77 -18.25
C ALA A 97 8.35 -21.38 -18.91
N ARG A 98 7.09 -20.99 -19.16
CA ARG A 98 6.77 -19.69 -19.76
C ARG A 98 7.11 -18.49 -18.86
N LYS A 99 7.01 -18.65 -17.53
CA LYS A 99 7.37 -17.61 -16.57
C LYS A 99 8.88 -17.53 -16.38
N LEU A 100 9.54 -18.69 -16.41
CA LEU A 100 11.00 -18.78 -16.37
C LEU A 100 11.62 -18.06 -17.57
N GLU A 101 11.14 -18.35 -18.78
CA GLU A 101 11.62 -17.70 -20.01
C GLU A 101 11.40 -16.19 -20.00
N ARG A 102 10.25 -15.72 -19.50
CA ARG A 102 9.91 -14.29 -19.49
C ARG A 102 10.56 -13.47 -18.38
N TYR A 103 10.68 -14.05 -17.18
CA TYR A 103 11.03 -13.29 -15.98
C TYR A 103 12.25 -13.84 -15.25
N GLY A 104 12.73 -15.04 -15.62
CA GLY A 104 13.75 -15.75 -14.85
C GLY A 104 15.05 -14.98 -14.70
N GLU A 105 15.55 -14.41 -15.80
CA GLU A 105 16.79 -13.63 -15.82
C GLU A 105 16.71 -12.43 -14.87
N ALA A 106 15.67 -11.61 -14.98
CA ALA A 106 15.50 -10.42 -14.12
C ALA A 106 15.46 -10.77 -12.63
N PHE A 107 14.80 -11.87 -12.26
CA PHE A 107 14.76 -12.31 -10.86
C PHE A 107 16.10 -12.91 -10.40
N LEU A 108 16.83 -13.62 -11.26
CA LEU A 108 18.18 -14.10 -10.94
C LEU A 108 19.17 -12.95 -10.73
N GLU A 109 19.06 -11.87 -11.49
CA GLU A 109 19.87 -10.67 -11.31
C GLU A 109 19.66 -10.03 -9.93
N VAL A 110 18.40 -9.93 -9.48
CA VAL A 110 18.07 -9.43 -8.14
C VAL A 110 18.56 -10.40 -7.05
N LEU A 111 18.40 -11.71 -7.23
CA LEU A 111 18.86 -12.71 -6.27
C LEU A 111 20.39 -12.77 -6.15
N SER A 112 21.10 -12.51 -7.24
CA SER A 112 22.57 -12.47 -7.28
C SER A 112 23.16 -11.14 -6.78
N GLY A 113 22.33 -10.15 -6.48
CA GLY A 113 22.77 -8.81 -6.07
C GLY A 113 23.47 -8.02 -7.17
N LYS A 114 23.38 -8.46 -8.44
CA LYS A 114 23.97 -7.77 -9.60
C LYS A 114 23.08 -6.65 -10.12
N ALA A 115 21.77 -6.73 -9.89
CA ALA A 115 20.86 -5.62 -10.13
C ALA A 115 20.90 -4.66 -8.94
N GLU A 116 21.08 -3.37 -9.22
CA GLU A 116 20.84 -2.30 -8.27
C GLU A 116 19.36 -2.36 -7.87
N ALA A 117 19.10 -2.85 -6.66
CA ALA A 117 17.74 -3.04 -6.17
C ALA A 117 17.01 -1.68 -6.21
N PRO A 118 15.74 -1.63 -6.64
CA PRO A 118 14.91 -0.47 -6.37
C PRO A 118 14.94 -0.25 -4.85
N ARG A 119 15.36 0.95 -4.40
CA ARG A 119 15.56 1.27 -2.97
C ARG A 119 14.38 0.71 -2.17
N VAL A 120 14.71 -0.15 -1.20
CA VAL A 120 13.80 -0.95 -0.38
C VAL A 120 12.67 -0.07 0.15
N VAL A 121 11.42 -0.54 0.20
CA VAL A 121 10.28 0.27 0.68
C VAL A 121 10.46 0.75 2.14
N ALA A 122 11.25 0.02 2.93
CA ALA A 122 11.69 0.43 4.27
C ALA A 122 12.72 1.57 4.22
N ASP A 123 13.61 1.56 3.23
CA ASP A 123 14.56 2.65 2.95
C ASP A 123 13.79 3.90 2.50
N VAL A 124 12.80 3.74 1.61
CA VAL A 124 11.91 4.85 1.20
C VAL A 124 11.15 5.46 2.38
N ARG A 125 10.63 4.65 3.31
CA ARG A 125 9.95 5.17 4.52
C ARG A 125 10.91 5.92 5.44
N HIS A 126 12.10 5.37 5.66
CA HIS A 126 13.10 5.99 6.53
C HIS A 126 13.66 7.28 5.92
N GLU A 127 13.93 7.26 4.61
CA GLU A 127 14.35 8.42 3.82
C GLU A 127 13.23 9.48 3.82
N LEU A 128 11.97 9.11 3.59
CA LEU A 128 10.82 10.02 3.68
C LEU A 128 10.71 10.72 5.04
N ILE A 129 10.82 9.99 6.15
CA ILE A 129 10.78 10.59 7.49
C ILE A 129 11.96 11.54 7.68
N SER A 130 13.14 11.18 7.18
CA SER A 130 14.34 12.02 7.27
C SER A 130 14.18 13.32 6.47
N LEU A 131 13.62 13.23 5.25
CA LEU A 131 13.36 14.38 4.39
C LEU A 131 12.26 15.28 4.96
N ALA A 132 11.18 14.71 5.49
CA ALA A 132 10.12 15.46 6.15
C ALA A 132 10.66 16.23 7.37
N ARG A 133 11.46 15.59 8.23
CA ARG A 133 12.13 16.26 9.36
C ARG A 133 13.10 17.36 8.93
N ALA A 134 13.63 17.30 7.72
CA ALA A 134 14.45 18.35 7.14
C ALA A 134 13.62 19.53 6.56
N GLY A 135 12.30 19.48 6.68
CA GLY A 135 11.39 20.54 6.22
C GLY A 135 11.02 20.46 4.75
N MET A 136 11.22 19.31 4.08
CA MET A 136 10.77 19.15 2.70
C MET A 136 9.26 18.99 2.60
N THR A 137 8.66 19.63 1.59
CA THR A 137 7.22 19.51 1.34
C THR A 137 6.87 18.14 0.74
N PRO A 138 5.63 17.65 0.91
CA PRO A 138 5.19 16.38 0.31
C PRO A 138 5.44 16.29 -1.21
N THR A 139 5.27 17.39 -1.93
CA THR A 139 5.54 17.47 -3.38
C THR A 139 7.03 17.33 -3.69
N GLN A 140 7.92 17.94 -2.89
CA GLN A 140 9.38 17.81 -3.05
C GLN A 140 9.84 16.38 -2.75
N ILE A 141 9.33 15.79 -1.67
CA ILE A 141 9.62 14.40 -1.27
C ILE A 141 9.19 13.43 -2.38
N ALA A 142 8.02 13.66 -2.98
CA ALA A 142 7.52 12.86 -4.11
C ALA A 142 8.50 12.87 -5.29
N GLY A 143 9.02 14.06 -5.66
CA GLY A 143 10.02 14.22 -6.70
C GLY A 143 11.35 13.54 -6.38
N GLN A 144 11.84 13.69 -5.15
CA GLN A 144 13.13 13.12 -4.73
C GLN A 144 13.09 11.59 -4.61
N LEU A 145 12.00 11.03 -4.07
CA LEU A 145 11.82 9.59 -3.93
C LEU A 145 11.23 8.93 -5.18
N GLN A 146 11.02 9.69 -6.27
CA GLN A 146 10.41 9.24 -7.53
C GLN A 146 9.11 8.47 -7.33
N CYS A 147 8.24 8.94 -6.43
CA CYS A 147 6.95 8.31 -6.14
C CYS A 147 5.81 9.31 -6.25
N SER A 148 4.57 8.82 -6.28
CA SER A 148 3.41 9.71 -6.37
C SER A 148 3.18 10.45 -5.05
N GLU A 149 2.72 11.69 -5.16
CA GLU A 149 2.37 12.51 -3.99
C GLU A 149 1.30 11.84 -3.10
N LYS A 150 0.34 11.12 -3.70
CA LYS A 150 -0.61 10.26 -2.99
C LYS A 150 0.08 9.20 -2.11
N ASN A 151 1.15 8.59 -2.61
CA ASN A 151 1.92 7.61 -1.84
C ASN A 151 2.69 8.28 -0.70
N VAL A 152 3.25 9.47 -0.93
CA VAL A 152 3.90 10.26 0.13
C VAL A 152 2.92 10.56 1.27
N TYR A 153 1.73 11.09 0.99
CA TYR A 153 0.72 11.36 2.02
C TYR A 153 0.29 10.09 2.77
N THR A 154 0.18 8.96 2.07
CA THR A 154 -0.14 7.67 2.71
C THR A 154 0.94 7.26 3.72
N LEU A 155 2.21 7.42 3.36
CA LEU A 155 3.35 7.09 4.23
C LEU A 155 3.50 8.09 5.38
N LEU A 156 3.27 9.38 5.14
CA LEU A 156 3.28 10.41 6.19
C LEU A 156 2.18 10.14 7.23
N ALA A 157 0.95 9.88 6.81
CA ALA A 157 -0.14 9.55 7.73
C ALA A 157 0.16 8.31 8.58
N GLU A 158 0.77 7.27 7.99
CA GLU A 158 1.22 6.08 8.73
C GLU A 158 2.31 6.41 9.75
N ALA A 159 3.30 7.24 9.38
CA ALA A 159 4.39 7.66 10.26
C ALA A 159 3.89 8.52 11.43
N ILE A 160 2.94 9.43 11.17
CA ILE A 160 2.28 10.27 12.19
C ILE A 160 1.49 9.38 13.16
N GLY A 161 0.67 8.46 12.65
CA GLY A 161 -0.11 7.54 13.50
C GLY A 161 0.77 6.70 14.42
N LYS A 162 1.97 6.34 13.95
CA LYS A 162 3.00 5.62 14.72
C LYS A 162 3.89 6.51 15.59
N GLN A 163 3.62 7.82 15.65
CA GLN A 163 4.39 8.82 16.40
C GLN A 163 5.86 8.92 15.99
N GLN A 164 6.16 8.57 14.75
CA GLN A 164 7.52 8.69 14.19
C GLN A 164 7.77 10.10 13.62
N LEU A 165 6.72 10.87 13.37
CA LEU A 165 6.76 12.19 12.76
C LEU A 165 5.62 13.04 13.35
N SER A 166 5.87 14.31 13.70
CA SER A 166 4.78 15.21 14.10
C SER A 166 4.08 15.76 12.86
N ILE A 167 2.86 16.28 13.03
CA ILE A 167 2.10 16.86 11.91
C ILE A 167 2.78 18.10 11.32
N GLU A 168 3.36 18.95 12.17
CA GLU A 168 4.12 20.14 11.78
C GLU A 168 5.37 19.78 10.96
N GLN A 169 6.01 18.64 11.26
CA GLN A 169 7.15 18.15 10.48
C GLN A 169 6.72 17.49 9.17
N ALA A 170 5.48 17.00 9.08
CA ALA A 170 4.98 16.29 7.91
C ALA A 170 4.36 17.22 6.86
N LEU A 171 3.81 18.34 7.30
CA LEU A 171 3.02 19.25 6.48
C LEU A 171 3.47 20.70 6.68
N ASP A 172 3.72 21.38 5.57
CA ASP A 172 3.90 22.84 5.54
C ASP A 172 2.54 23.51 5.37
N LEU A 173 1.76 23.56 6.46
CA LEU A 173 0.40 24.12 6.47
C LEU A 173 0.34 25.29 7.46
N PRO A 174 -0.27 26.45 7.11
CA PRO A 174 -0.51 27.54 8.05
C PRO A 174 -1.32 27.08 9.26
N GLU A 175 -0.97 27.58 10.45
CA GLU A 175 -1.63 27.20 11.72
C GLU A 175 -3.15 27.42 11.68
N ASP A 176 -3.60 28.54 11.10
CA ASP A 176 -5.03 28.85 10.97
C ASP A 176 -5.79 27.77 10.19
N LEU A 177 -5.20 27.33 9.06
CA LEU A 177 -5.81 26.32 8.20
C LEU A 177 -5.74 24.91 8.83
N LEU A 178 -4.67 24.63 9.60
CA LEU A 178 -4.58 23.40 10.37
C LEU A 178 -5.69 23.33 11.42
N GLY A 179 -5.91 24.43 12.14
CA GLY A 179 -6.99 24.56 13.13
C GLY A 179 -8.37 24.31 12.51
N GLU A 180 -8.67 24.95 11.37
CA GLU A 180 -9.94 24.73 10.67
C GLU A 180 -10.19 23.25 10.30
N VAL A 181 -9.14 22.54 9.84
CA VAL A 181 -9.27 21.12 9.50
C VAL A 181 -9.45 20.26 10.76
N GLN A 182 -8.73 20.57 11.84
CA GLN A 182 -8.89 19.87 13.12
C GLN A 182 -10.29 20.05 13.68
N ASP A 183 -10.81 21.28 13.69
CA ASP A 183 -12.16 21.59 14.16
C ASP A 183 -13.22 20.83 13.36
N ALA A 184 -13.08 20.77 12.02
CA ALA A 184 -13.99 20.00 11.17
C ALA A 184 -13.99 18.49 11.49
N PHE A 185 -12.87 17.95 11.95
CA PHE A 185 -12.80 16.56 12.42
C PHE A 185 -13.38 16.37 13.84
N LEU A 186 -13.34 17.40 14.68
CA LEU A 186 -13.77 17.36 16.09
C LEU A 186 -15.22 17.80 16.31
N ASP A 187 -15.91 18.28 15.27
CA ASP A 187 -17.31 18.75 15.34
C ASP A 187 -18.34 17.64 15.66
N GLY A 188 -17.96 16.36 15.54
CA GLY A 188 -18.82 15.21 15.79
C GLY A 188 -18.74 14.62 17.21
N GLU A 189 -19.81 13.94 17.65
CA GLU A 189 -19.80 13.19 18.91
C GLU A 189 -19.14 11.81 18.77
N GLY A 190 -18.02 11.60 19.48
CA GLY A 190 -17.47 10.28 19.80
C GLY A 190 -16.33 9.80 18.91
N GLU A 191 -16.53 9.72 17.59
CA GLU A 191 -15.51 9.22 16.64
C GLU A 191 -15.16 10.25 15.57
N LEU A 192 -13.89 10.26 15.16
CA LEU A 192 -13.43 11.10 14.05
C LEU A 192 -14.11 10.66 12.74
N PRO A 193 -14.77 11.58 12.01
CA PRO A 193 -15.44 11.25 10.76
C PRO A 193 -14.44 10.72 9.71
N PRO A 194 -14.92 9.98 8.69
CA PRO A 194 -14.08 9.61 7.57
C PRO A 194 -13.69 10.86 6.77
N VAL A 195 -12.51 10.84 6.15
CA VAL A 195 -12.02 11.96 5.32
C VAL A 195 -13.03 12.39 4.26
N SER A 196 -13.75 11.44 3.66
CA SER A 196 -14.77 11.72 2.65
C SER A 196 -15.93 12.60 3.15
N ALA A 197 -16.20 12.63 4.46
CA ALA A 197 -17.28 13.43 5.02
C ALA A 197 -16.94 14.93 5.06
N ILE A 198 -15.65 15.28 5.16
CA ILE A 198 -15.20 16.67 5.25
C ILE A 198 -14.41 17.11 4.00
N ALA A 199 -14.04 16.19 3.11
CA ALA A 199 -13.18 16.49 1.96
C ALA A 199 -13.74 17.58 1.05
N GLU A 200 -15.07 17.64 0.87
CA GLU A 200 -15.72 18.65 0.04
C GLU A 200 -15.57 20.07 0.60
N GLN A 201 -15.55 20.24 1.93
CA GLN A 201 -15.38 21.53 2.59
C GLN A 201 -14.00 22.16 2.32
N PHE A 202 -12.99 21.32 2.11
CA PHE A 202 -11.61 21.75 1.91
C PHE A 202 -11.11 21.57 0.47
N ALA A 203 -12.00 21.19 -0.45
CA ALA A 203 -11.67 20.98 -1.85
C ALA A 203 -11.05 22.26 -2.46
N GLY A 204 -9.86 22.13 -3.06
CA GLY A 204 -9.12 23.24 -3.66
C GLY A 204 -8.33 24.11 -2.67
N ARG A 205 -8.55 23.97 -1.34
CA ARG A 205 -7.75 24.62 -0.30
C ARG A 205 -6.60 23.74 0.17
N VAL A 206 -6.86 22.44 0.34
CA VAL A 206 -5.83 21.45 0.65
C VAL A 206 -5.99 20.18 -0.19
N PRO A 207 -4.88 19.47 -0.49
CA PRO A 207 -4.94 18.11 -1.02
C PRO A 207 -5.65 17.16 -0.05
N GLU A 208 -6.44 16.21 -0.55
CA GLU A 208 -7.12 15.21 0.28
C GLU A 208 -6.14 14.43 1.18
N GLY A 209 -4.90 14.23 0.72
CA GLY A 209 -3.82 13.61 1.49
C GLY A 209 -3.49 14.32 2.81
N VAL A 210 -3.67 15.65 2.88
CA VAL A 210 -3.49 16.44 4.10
C VAL A 210 -4.51 16.03 5.16
N LEU A 211 -5.78 15.84 4.76
CA LEU A 211 -6.85 15.43 5.66
C LEU A 211 -6.57 14.05 6.30
N TYR A 212 -5.99 13.12 5.54
CA TYR A 212 -5.56 11.83 6.08
C TYR A 212 -4.44 11.97 7.13
N CYS A 213 -3.49 12.88 6.92
CA CYS A 213 -2.42 13.15 7.88
C CYS A 213 -2.94 13.79 9.17
N VAL A 214 -3.82 14.80 9.04
CA VAL A 214 -4.48 15.45 10.19
C VAL A 214 -5.30 14.45 11.00
N ARG A 215 -6.13 13.65 10.33
CA ARG A 215 -6.92 12.60 10.99
C ARG A 215 -6.04 11.58 11.71
N ALA A 216 -4.91 11.19 11.12
CA ALA A 216 -3.98 10.25 11.75
C ALA A 216 -3.32 10.84 13.02
N ALA A 217 -3.00 12.14 13.01
CA ALA A 217 -2.49 12.83 14.19
C ALA A 217 -3.52 12.82 15.33
N LEU A 218 -4.74 13.27 15.07
CA LEU A 218 -5.83 13.29 16.04
C LEU A 218 -6.11 11.89 16.59
N GLN A 219 -6.16 10.88 15.72
CA GLN A 219 -6.40 9.49 16.14
C GLN A 219 -5.29 8.95 17.05
N SER A 220 -4.02 9.29 16.76
CA SER A 220 -2.88 8.95 17.62
C SER A 220 -3.00 9.60 19.00
N GLU A 221 -3.37 10.87 19.06
CA GLU A 221 -3.56 11.60 20.32
C GLU A 221 -4.68 10.99 21.19
N PHE A 222 -5.82 10.64 20.59
CA PHE A 222 -6.90 9.94 21.29
C PHE A 222 -6.43 8.60 21.87
N GLU A 223 -5.68 7.80 21.10
CA GLU A 223 -5.14 6.53 21.58
C GLU A 223 -4.15 6.70 22.75
N VAL A 224 -3.31 7.73 22.71
CA VAL A 224 -2.36 8.04 23.78
C VAL A 224 -3.10 8.39 25.08
N LEU A 225 -4.12 9.24 24.99
CA LEU A 225 -4.94 9.65 26.13
C LEU A 225 -5.68 8.46 26.76
N GLN A 226 -6.21 7.55 25.93
CA GLN A 226 -6.85 6.33 26.40
C GLN A 226 -5.85 5.36 27.06
N ARG A 227 -4.62 5.26 26.54
CA ARG A 227 -3.55 4.43 27.16
C ARG A 227 -3.07 5.03 28.48
N ALA A 228 -2.99 6.35 28.58
CA ALA A 228 -2.61 7.06 29.82
C ALA A 228 -3.64 6.86 30.94
N THR A 229 -4.93 7.01 30.63
CA THR A 229 -6.03 6.80 31.59
C THR A 229 -6.15 5.34 32.04
N LYS A 230 -5.90 4.36 31.15
CA LYS A 230 -5.94 2.93 31.49
C LYS A 230 -4.78 2.46 32.38
N ARG A 231 -3.63 3.15 32.35
CA ARG A 231 -2.48 2.88 33.23
C ARG A 231 -2.64 3.42 34.66
N HIS A 232 -3.64 4.27 34.91
CA HIS A 232 -3.82 4.98 36.19
C HIS A 232 -5.03 4.50 37.02
N ARG A 233 -5.56 3.30 36.77
CA ARG A 233 -6.42 2.63 37.77
C ARG A 233 -5.51 1.96 38.81
N PRO A 234 -5.33 2.53 40.02
CA PRO A 234 -4.77 1.77 41.11
C PRO A 234 -5.71 0.58 41.38
N ALA A 235 -5.12 -0.61 41.54
CA ALA A 235 -5.82 -1.75 42.10
C ALA A 235 -6.20 -1.38 43.55
N LEU A 236 -7.41 -0.86 43.75
CA LEU A 236 -8.04 -0.81 45.05
C LEU A 236 -8.51 -2.23 45.37
N ALA A 237 -7.64 -2.94 46.09
CA ALA A 237 -7.96 -4.13 46.87
C ALA A 237 -8.07 -3.73 48.35
#